data_AF-A0AAJ0LUG7-F1
#
_entry.id   AF-A0AAJ0LUG7-F1
#
_cell.length_a   1.000
_cell.length_b   1.000
_cell.length_c   1.000
_cell.angle_alpha   90.00
_cell.angle_beta   90.00
_cell.angle_gamma   90.00
#
_symmetry.space_group_name_H-M   'P 1'
#
loop_
_entity.id
_entity.type
_entity.pdbx_description
1 polymer ?
#
loop_
_entity_poly.entity_id
_entity_poly.type
_entity_poly.pdbx_seq_one_letter_code
_entity_poly.pdbx_strand_id
1 'polypeptide(L)'
;MYIAQADENFQTRGIRQAKATASRQIKVIASHSWQQQSQNKKGAERGARYHQTHRYRQRAALWYGDLLTQPEQKYYKAFIKPLLEKEGSTYQHSTIPSSTHPSLRWDHQIRTKLDPELLPDRTQLPKDDPRRMQFDPSLLVIGNMARRGHQRKVFVHDRTFELQRLVLFAMAKDLLSKSGFFEAGLVRMLWWLPDLAKPSLWSTNVPNNRSPYNVALDMSFTTSEVAGVKPMHSLLDTHFHKQAKRLEEFELLISKQVTARALESGLKVPEARKLQENQPEVHPSQRNLENISPFEALTNEPITLGKHIDAVSARLTEVSKWAGSYRVAKVRDEHLIQQSMSVLEYPQCKLIGPLHSNQSAKDEDELSMARTIALVDLGLRLINLEASVKTVEGQPDFDKAILTKLQDRILSLDKRFRRMMTDAGERITKDVGRLLEDQIAFYSPSPLLSWDQRAYEPLQADPSDFYPKQDVALIDMMPRSVDLAVPDLADSAESSKACAQLLTSLLSTKKRSLPEVLERLAVNAGKDLIPMVPAITDARRGGRLNPQNLKARMLTTEMLEGLVKAWFEWPFRPQSWELSLASGEAEHVEEARESEGEIEDPTSQES
;
A
#
# COMPACT_ATOMS: atom_id res chain seq x y z
N MET A 1 6.19 -24.83 -75.76
CA MET A 1 5.22 -23.92 -75.10
C MET A 1 4.17 -24.63 -74.23
N TYR A 2 3.97 -25.95 -74.31
CA TYR A 2 3.04 -26.69 -73.43
C TYR A 2 3.67 -27.23 -72.11
N ILE A 3 4.97 -27.02 -71.88
CA ILE A 3 5.68 -27.49 -70.67
C ILE A 3 5.86 -26.37 -69.63
N ALA A 4 5.88 -25.10 -70.04
CA ALA A 4 5.98 -23.96 -69.12
C ALA A 4 4.69 -23.69 -68.32
N GLN A 5 3.53 -24.10 -68.85
CA GLN A 5 2.22 -23.90 -68.20
C GLN A 5 1.89 -24.98 -67.15
N ALA A 6 2.64 -26.10 -67.14
CA ALA A 6 2.50 -27.15 -66.13
C ALA A 6 3.28 -26.80 -64.84
N ASP A 7 4.42 -26.10 -64.96
CA ASP A 7 5.26 -25.74 -63.81
C ASP A 7 4.68 -24.58 -62.97
N GLU A 8 4.05 -23.58 -63.60
CA GLU A 8 3.36 -22.50 -62.87
C GLU A 8 2.18 -23.01 -62.04
N ASN A 9 1.48 -24.03 -62.53
CA ASN A 9 0.38 -24.69 -61.82
C ASN A 9 0.87 -25.57 -60.66
N PHE A 10 2.10 -26.08 -60.72
CA PHE A 10 2.69 -26.89 -59.65
C PHE A 10 3.19 -26.00 -58.49
N GLN A 11 3.84 -24.88 -58.79
CA GLN A 11 4.29 -23.93 -57.77
C GLN A 11 3.11 -23.23 -57.05
N THR A 12 2.05 -22.84 -57.78
CA THR A 12 0.86 -22.23 -57.15
C THR A 12 0.07 -23.23 -56.31
N ARG A 13 0.06 -24.52 -56.67
CA ARG A 13 -0.54 -25.57 -55.82
C ARG A 13 0.28 -25.82 -54.55
N GLY A 14 1.61 -25.87 -54.65
CA GLY A 14 2.50 -26.02 -53.48
C GLY A 14 2.36 -24.89 -52.47
N ILE A 15 2.28 -23.64 -52.93
CA ILE A 15 2.11 -22.46 -52.06
C ILE A 15 0.72 -22.45 -51.40
N ARG A 16 -0.34 -22.88 -52.11
CA ARG A 16 -1.68 -23.00 -51.52
C ARG A 16 -1.75 -24.10 -50.47
N GLN A 17 -1.07 -25.23 -50.70
CA GLN A 17 -0.96 -26.30 -49.71
C GLN A 17 -0.17 -25.87 -48.48
N ALA A 18 0.96 -25.17 -48.65
CA ALA A 18 1.75 -24.63 -47.54
C ALA A 18 0.97 -23.61 -46.70
N LYS A 19 0.20 -22.71 -47.34
CA LYS A 19 -0.70 -21.77 -46.63
C LYS A 19 -1.82 -22.49 -45.88
N ALA A 20 -2.39 -23.56 -46.45
CA ALA A 20 -3.42 -24.36 -45.77
C ALA A 20 -2.86 -25.12 -44.55
N THR A 21 -1.63 -25.63 -44.65
CA THR A 21 -0.94 -26.32 -43.55
C THR A 21 -0.54 -25.36 -42.43
N ALA A 22 0.00 -24.18 -42.76
CA ALA A 22 0.31 -23.13 -41.79
C ALA A 22 -0.96 -22.60 -41.10
N SER A 23 -2.06 -22.42 -41.85
CA SER A 23 -3.35 -21.99 -41.27
C SER A 23 -3.96 -23.05 -40.35
N ARG A 24 -3.76 -24.35 -40.64
CA ARG A 24 -4.12 -25.45 -39.72
C ARG A 24 -3.25 -25.46 -38.47
N GLN A 25 -1.93 -25.26 -38.59
CA GLN A 25 -1.03 -25.19 -37.43
C GLN A 25 -1.33 -23.98 -36.53
N ILE A 26 -1.62 -22.80 -37.09
CA ILE A 26 -2.03 -21.62 -36.33
C ILE A 26 -3.36 -21.86 -35.62
N LYS A 27 -4.32 -22.56 -36.23
CA LYS A 27 -5.59 -22.93 -35.57
C LYS A 27 -5.39 -23.94 -34.43
N VAL A 28 -4.46 -24.89 -34.56
CA VAL A 28 -4.12 -25.85 -33.50
C VAL A 28 -3.38 -25.18 -32.33
N ILE A 29 -2.51 -24.21 -32.60
CA ILE A 29 -1.83 -23.40 -31.57
C ILE A 29 -2.83 -22.46 -30.87
N ALA A 30 -3.75 -21.84 -31.61
CA ALA A 30 -4.81 -21.02 -31.04
C ALA A 30 -5.80 -21.84 -30.20
N SER A 31 -6.10 -23.09 -30.59
CA SER A 31 -6.98 -23.96 -29.79
C SER A 31 -6.30 -24.47 -28.52
N HIS A 32 -4.99 -24.78 -28.56
CA HIS A 32 -4.21 -25.17 -27.38
C HIS A 32 -4.02 -23.98 -26.42
N SER A 33 -3.70 -22.78 -26.94
CA SER A 33 -3.62 -21.55 -26.13
C SER A 33 -4.96 -21.21 -25.47
N TRP A 34 -6.09 -21.41 -26.17
CA TRP A 34 -7.42 -21.19 -25.64
C TRP A 34 -7.83 -22.25 -24.59
N GLN A 35 -7.50 -23.53 -24.79
CA GLN A 35 -7.72 -24.58 -23.79
C GLN A 35 -6.84 -24.38 -22.54
N GLN A 36 -5.62 -23.86 -22.69
CA GLN A 36 -4.71 -23.57 -21.58
C GLN A 36 -5.11 -22.30 -20.82
N GLN A 37 -5.58 -21.24 -21.51
CA GLN A 37 -6.25 -20.10 -20.88
C GLN A 37 -7.57 -20.50 -20.20
N SER A 38 -8.31 -21.47 -20.74
CA SER A 38 -9.53 -21.98 -20.11
C SER A 38 -9.26 -22.85 -18.88
N GLN A 39 -8.19 -23.64 -18.86
CA GLN A 39 -7.79 -24.40 -17.68
C GLN A 39 -7.16 -23.50 -16.60
N ASN A 40 -6.40 -22.46 -16.98
CA ASN A 40 -5.93 -21.42 -16.04
C ASN A 40 -7.07 -20.57 -15.49
N LYS A 41 -8.11 -20.27 -16.29
CA LYS A 41 -9.37 -19.70 -15.79
C LYS A 41 -10.05 -20.61 -14.78
N LYS A 42 -10.18 -21.92 -15.04
CA LYS A 42 -10.83 -22.86 -14.11
C LYS A 42 -10.00 -23.18 -12.86
N GLY A 43 -8.67 -23.06 -12.93
CA GLY A 43 -7.74 -23.19 -11.79
C GLY A 43 -7.72 -21.96 -10.90
N ALA A 44 -7.64 -20.74 -11.47
CA ALA A 44 -7.75 -19.48 -10.75
C ALA A 44 -9.16 -19.28 -10.14
N GLU A 45 -10.20 -19.74 -10.83
CA GLU A 45 -11.59 -19.75 -10.33
C GLU A 45 -11.83 -20.76 -9.19
N ARG A 46 -10.96 -21.77 -9.01
CA ARG A 46 -11.02 -22.73 -7.88
C ARG A 46 -10.09 -22.37 -6.72
N GLY A 47 -8.98 -21.65 -6.97
CA GLY A 47 -7.98 -21.28 -5.96
C GLY A 47 -8.34 -20.09 -5.05
N ALA A 48 -8.97 -19.02 -5.56
CA ALA A 48 -9.27 -17.83 -4.74
C ALA A 48 -10.72 -17.74 -4.24
N ARG A 49 -11.62 -18.60 -4.74
CA ARG A 49 -12.92 -18.89 -4.09
C ARG A 49 -12.77 -19.48 -2.67
N TYR A 50 -11.54 -19.76 -2.23
CA TYR A 50 -11.25 -20.38 -0.94
C TYR A 50 -10.80 -19.41 0.19
N HIS A 51 -10.54 -18.11 -0.07
CA HIS A 51 -9.98 -17.24 0.99
C HIS A 51 -10.61 -15.88 1.32
N GLN A 52 -11.63 -15.36 0.63
CA GLN A 52 -12.32 -14.16 1.17
C GLN A 52 -13.72 -13.78 0.66
N THR A 53 -14.35 -14.58 -0.21
CA THR A 53 -15.69 -14.28 -0.76
C THR A 53 -16.87 -14.70 0.11
N HIS A 54 -16.66 -14.97 1.41
CA HIS A 54 -17.74 -15.26 2.37
C HIS A 54 -18.02 -14.15 3.42
N ARG A 55 -17.48 -12.93 3.28
CA ARG A 55 -17.75 -11.83 4.25
C ARG A 55 -18.68 -10.70 3.80
N TYR A 56 -19.16 -10.67 2.55
CA TYR A 56 -19.99 -9.55 2.06
C TYR A 56 -21.39 -9.92 1.52
N ARG A 57 -21.86 -11.16 1.69
CA ARG A 57 -23.26 -11.52 1.39
C ARG A 57 -24.04 -11.76 2.68
N GLN A 58 -25.00 -10.87 2.91
CA GLN A 58 -26.14 -11.00 3.81
C GLN A 58 -25.84 -11.05 5.32
N ARG A 59 -26.03 -9.90 5.98
CA ARG A 59 -27.33 -9.57 6.58
C ARG A 59 -27.45 -8.05 6.57
N ALA A 60 -28.61 -7.53 6.18
CA ALA A 60 -29.13 -6.31 6.78
C ALA A 60 -29.33 -6.65 8.26
N ALA A 61 -28.24 -6.68 9.03
CA ALA A 61 -28.30 -6.70 10.46
C ALA A 61 -28.80 -5.31 10.82
N LEU A 62 -30.00 -5.25 11.38
CA LEU A 62 -30.42 -4.08 12.12
C LEU A 62 -29.31 -3.81 13.15
N TRP A 63 -28.60 -2.70 12.97
CA TRP A 63 -27.63 -2.23 13.95
C TRP A 63 -28.42 -1.97 15.23
N TYR A 64 -28.04 -2.64 16.32
CA TYR A 64 -28.76 -2.52 17.59
C TYR A 64 -28.44 -1.18 18.29
N GLY A 65 -27.36 -0.48 17.93
CA GLY A 65 -27.07 0.89 18.35
C GLY A 65 -26.10 1.65 17.43
N ASP A 66 -26.44 2.90 17.13
CA ASP A 66 -25.62 3.82 16.32
C ASP A 66 -25.12 4.98 17.20
N LEU A 67 -23.81 5.08 17.42
CA LEU A 67 -23.22 6.13 18.27
C LEU A 67 -22.78 7.34 17.42
N LEU A 68 -23.43 8.48 17.64
CA LEU A 68 -23.10 9.77 17.02
C LEU A 68 -22.12 10.56 17.91
N THR A 69 -20.92 10.81 17.42
CA THR A 69 -19.88 11.60 18.13
C THR A 69 -19.75 12.98 17.52
N GLN A 70 -20.30 14.00 18.21
CA GLN A 70 -20.37 15.37 17.72
C GLN A 70 -20.04 16.35 18.86
N PRO A 71 -18.90 17.06 18.80
CA PRO A 71 -18.37 17.82 19.93
C PRO A 71 -19.16 19.10 20.29
N GLU A 72 -20.01 19.61 19.40
CA GLU A 72 -20.56 20.97 19.53
C GLU A 72 -22.09 20.97 19.70
N GLN A 73 -22.55 21.37 20.89
CA GLN A 73 -23.96 21.38 21.29
C GLN A 73 -24.85 22.29 20.41
N LYS A 74 -24.27 23.34 19.80
CA LYS A 74 -24.98 24.24 18.88
C LYS A 74 -25.51 23.52 17.63
N TYR A 75 -24.89 22.42 17.21
CA TYR A 75 -25.27 21.65 16.03
C TYR A 75 -26.08 20.39 16.36
N TYR A 76 -25.95 19.91 17.60
CA TYR A 76 -26.79 18.84 18.13
C TYR A 76 -28.28 19.17 18.01
N LYS A 77 -28.70 20.35 18.49
CA LYS A 77 -30.13 20.65 18.67
C LYS A 77 -30.95 20.68 17.39
N ALA A 78 -30.39 21.15 16.27
CA ALA A 78 -31.16 21.32 15.03
C ALA A 78 -31.17 20.07 14.14
N PHE A 79 -30.09 19.27 14.15
CA PHE A 79 -29.90 18.17 13.20
C PHE A 79 -29.86 16.79 13.86
N ILE A 80 -29.29 16.68 15.06
CA ILE A 80 -29.13 15.40 15.76
C ILE A 80 -30.35 15.09 16.61
N LYS A 81 -30.86 16.09 17.35
CA LYS A 81 -32.01 15.93 18.25
C LYS A 81 -33.23 15.29 17.55
N PRO A 82 -33.63 15.67 16.32
CA PRO A 82 -34.73 14.99 15.63
C PRO A 82 -34.46 13.51 15.32
N LEU A 83 -33.20 13.11 15.13
CA LEU A 83 -32.83 11.71 14.92
C LEU A 83 -32.94 10.90 16.21
N LEU A 84 -32.60 11.51 17.35
CA LEU A 84 -32.67 10.87 18.66
C LEU A 84 -34.12 10.75 19.16
N GLU A 85 -34.93 11.77 18.93
CA GLU A 85 -36.33 11.82 19.39
C GLU A 85 -37.29 11.06 18.49
N LYS A 86 -36.83 10.58 17.32
CA LYS A 86 -37.65 9.77 16.42
C LYS A 86 -38.06 8.47 17.12
N GLU A 87 -39.34 8.12 17.03
CA GLU A 87 -39.87 6.89 17.62
C GLU A 87 -39.11 5.65 17.11
N GLY A 88 -38.65 4.81 18.04
CA GLY A 88 -37.85 3.62 17.73
C GLY A 88 -36.41 3.92 17.30
N SER A 89 -35.90 5.13 17.51
CA SER A 89 -34.51 5.46 17.19
C SER A 89 -33.52 4.64 18.01
N THR A 90 -32.51 4.08 17.33
CA THR A 90 -31.36 3.40 17.94
C THR A 90 -30.13 4.32 18.03
N TYR A 91 -30.26 5.58 17.61
CA TYR A 91 -29.18 6.55 17.67
C TYR A 91 -28.97 7.01 19.11
N GLN A 92 -27.71 6.98 19.55
CA GLN A 92 -27.25 7.60 20.77
C GLN A 92 -26.25 8.71 20.44
N HIS A 93 -26.19 9.76 21.26
CA HIS A 93 -25.30 10.90 21.01
C HIS A 93 -24.34 11.13 22.17
N SER A 94 -23.08 11.31 21.82
CA SER A 94 -22.04 11.79 22.72
C SER A 94 -21.56 13.17 22.30
N THR A 95 -21.63 14.13 23.23
CA THR A 95 -21.08 15.49 23.10
C THR A 95 -19.57 15.54 23.24
N ILE A 96 -18.94 14.43 23.62
CA ILE A 96 -17.52 14.42 23.96
C ILE A 96 -16.74 14.44 22.64
N PRO A 97 -15.78 15.38 22.48
CA PRO A 97 -14.92 15.37 21.31
C PRO A 97 -14.21 14.04 21.25
N SER A 98 -14.24 13.39 20.09
CA SER A 98 -13.39 12.25 19.80
C SER A 98 -11.92 12.61 20.12
N SER A 99 -11.48 12.25 21.33
CA SER A 99 -10.09 12.03 21.77
C SER A 99 -9.03 13.08 21.38
N THR A 100 -9.21 14.35 21.75
CA THR A 100 -8.22 15.40 21.37
C THR A 100 -7.20 15.78 22.44
N HIS A 101 -7.29 15.22 23.65
CA HIS A 101 -6.25 15.30 24.66
C HIS A 101 -6.06 13.89 25.26
N PRO A 102 -4.83 13.41 25.51
CA PRO A 102 -4.60 12.12 26.14
C PRO A 102 -5.45 11.93 27.41
N SER A 103 -5.51 12.92 28.31
CA SER A 103 -6.36 12.83 29.53
C SER A 103 -7.87 12.71 29.24
N LEU A 104 -8.39 13.44 28.24
CA LEU A 104 -9.80 13.37 27.86
C LEU A 104 -10.15 12.06 27.12
N ARG A 105 -9.16 11.40 26.51
CA ARG A 105 -9.33 10.08 25.88
C ARG A 105 -9.60 9.00 26.93
N TRP A 106 -8.92 9.05 28.07
CA TRP A 106 -9.16 8.16 29.21
C TRP A 106 -10.56 8.37 29.77
N ASP A 107 -10.95 9.62 30.09
CA ASP A 107 -12.29 9.93 30.59
C ASP A 107 -13.39 9.50 29.62
N HIS A 108 -13.16 9.63 28.30
CA HIS A 108 -14.11 9.19 27.28
C HIS A 108 -14.28 7.67 27.26
N GLN A 109 -13.19 6.90 27.15
CA GLN A 109 -13.28 5.43 27.13
C GLN A 109 -13.96 4.91 28.41
N ILE A 110 -13.65 5.54 29.55
CA ILE A 110 -14.26 5.24 30.85
C ILE A 110 -15.76 5.54 30.82
N ARG A 111 -16.19 6.74 30.42
CA ARG A 111 -17.61 7.11 30.35
C ARG A 111 -18.39 6.24 29.37
N THR A 112 -17.86 5.97 28.18
CA THR A 112 -18.56 5.13 27.21
C THR A 112 -18.71 3.68 27.67
N LYS A 113 -17.77 3.15 28.47
CA LYS A 113 -17.89 1.81 29.03
C LYS A 113 -18.84 1.76 30.23
N LEU A 114 -18.90 2.84 30.99
CA LEU A 114 -19.63 2.89 32.27
C LEU A 114 -21.03 3.47 32.15
N ASP A 115 -21.39 4.10 31.04
CA ASP A 115 -22.71 4.70 30.81
C ASP A 115 -23.62 3.75 30.00
N PRO A 116 -24.56 3.04 30.66
CA PRO A 116 -25.48 2.12 30.00
C PRO A 116 -26.53 2.84 29.15
N GLU A 117 -26.69 4.16 29.29
CA GLU A 117 -27.61 4.95 28.47
C GLU A 117 -27.01 5.22 27.08
N LEU A 118 -25.68 5.30 26.98
CA LEU A 118 -24.99 5.65 25.73
C LEU A 118 -24.68 4.45 24.83
N LEU A 119 -24.42 3.28 25.41
CA LEU A 119 -24.09 2.08 24.66
C LEU A 119 -24.91 0.89 25.17
N PRO A 120 -25.28 -0.06 24.28
CA PRO A 120 -25.82 -1.34 24.74
C PRO A 120 -24.82 -2.02 25.67
N ASP A 121 -25.30 -2.89 26.58
CA ASP A 121 -24.41 -3.64 27.47
C ASP A 121 -23.39 -4.44 26.65
N ARG A 122 -22.13 -4.04 26.76
CA ARG A 122 -21.00 -4.60 26.02
C ARG A 122 -20.05 -5.19 27.03
N THR A 123 -20.36 -6.42 27.44
CA THR A 123 -19.48 -7.17 28.34
C THR A 123 -18.10 -7.32 27.72
N GLN A 124 -17.06 -6.85 28.42
CA GLN A 124 -15.69 -7.04 28.02
C GLN A 124 -15.42 -8.54 27.86
N LEU A 125 -14.95 -8.94 26.67
CA LEU A 125 -14.62 -10.33 26.42
C LEU A 125 -13.27 -10.69 27.08
N PRO A 126 -13.10 -11.93 27.56
CA PRO A 126 -11.83 -12.44 28.05
C PRO A 126 -10.70 -12.23 27.05
N LYS A 127 -9.45 -12.08 27.54
CA LYS A 127 -8.31 -11.72 26.67
C LYS A 127 -8.15 -12.66 25.47
N ASP A 128 -8.34 -13.96 25.69
CA ASP A 128 -8.16 -15.03 24.71
C ASP A 128 -9.43 -15.39 23.93
N ASP A 129 -10.51 -14.62 24.08
CA ASP A 129 -11.77 -14.91 23.40
C ASP A 129 -11.66 -14.59 21.89
N PRO A 130 -11.85 -15.59 20.99
CA PRO A 130 -11.73 -15.38 19.55
C PRO A 130 -12.76 -14.39 18.99
N ARG A 131 -13.86 -14.12 19.71
CA ARG A 131 -14.87 -13.14 19.31
C ARG A 131 -14.33 -11.71 19.31
N ARG A 132 -13.26 -11.41 20.07
CA ARG A 132 -12.55 -10.11 20.01
C ARG A 132 -11.97 -9.81 18.63
N MET A 133 -11.76 -10.84 17.82
CA MET A 133 -11.24 -10.77 16.46
C MET A 133 -12.33 -10.80 15.39
N GLN A 134 -13.59 -10.94 15.80
CA GLN A 134 -14.73 -11.00 14.89
C GLN A 134 -15.35 -9.63 14.72
N PHE A 135 -15.90 -9.40 13.54
CA PHE A 135 -16.68 -8.21 13.27
C PHE A 135 -17.94 -8.20 14.13
N ASP A 136 -18.14 -7.10 14.85
CA ASP A 136 -19.29 -6.89 15.71
C ASP A 136 -20.27 -5.90 15.06
N PRO A 137 -21.42 -6.38 14.55
CA PRO A 137 -22.44 -5.55 13.93
C PRO A 137 -23.38 -4.88 14.94
N SER A 138 -23.19 -5.06 16.25
CA SER A 138 -24.08 -4.45 17.25
C SER A 138 -23.85 -2.95 17.44
N LEU A 139 -22.69 -2.44 17.03
CA LEU A 139 -22.31 -1.03 17.16
C LEU A 139 -21.77 -0.49 15.84
N LEU A 140 -22.28 0.67 15.44
CA LEU A 140 -21.69 1.53 14.41
C LEU A 140 -21.30 2.87 15.04
N VAL A 141 -20.04 3.28 14.88
CA VAL A 141 -19.58 4.60 15.36
C VAL A 141 -19.57 5.57 14.19
N ILE A 142 -20.32 6.67 14.31
CA ILE A 142 -20.34 7.74 13.31
C ILE A 142 -19.87 9.02 13.97
N GLY A 143 -18.89 9.68 13.37
CA GLY A 143 -18.35 10.91 13.93
C GLY A 143 -18.03 11.97 12.90
N ASN A 144 -17.82 13.19 13.40
CA ASN A 144 -17.50 14.33 12.57
C ASN A 144 -16.38 15.16 13.18
N MET A 145 -15.29 15.26 12.42
CA MET A 145 -14.12 16.08 12.71
C MET A 145 -13.87 17.17 11.66
N ALA A 146 -14.84 17.41 10.77
CA ALA A 146 -14.73 18.39 9.69
C ALA A 146 -14.64 19.83 10.18
N ARG A 147 -15.41 20.17 11.22
CA ARG A 147 -15.62 21.57 11.62
C ARG A 147 -14.52 22.17 12.49
N ARG A 148 -13.67 21.33 13.09
CA ARG A 148 -12.45 21.79 13.80
C ARG A 148 -11.32 22.20 12.83
N GLY A 149 -11.56 22.10 11.52
CA GLY A 149 -10.57 22.08 10.46
C GLY A 149 -10.03 23.42 9.94
N HIS A 150 -9.94 24.48 10.75
CA HIS A 150 -9.19 25.67 10.31
C HIS A 150 -7.97 26.08 11.13
N GLN A 151 -7.84 25.80 12.44
CA GLN A 151 -6.78 26.51 13.21
C GLN A 151 -6.12 25.84 14.41
N ARG A 152 -6.39 24.57 14.75
CA ARG A 152 -5.61 23.90 15.81
C ARG A 152 -4.63 22.89 15.24
N LYS A 153 -3.53 23.42 14.71
CA LYS A 153 -2.26 22.69 14.74
C LYS A 153 -1.98 22.40 16.22
N VAL A 154 -1.98 21.13 16.60
CA VAL A 154 -1.56 20.75 17.95
C VAL A 154 -0.05 20.71 17.94
N PHE A 155 0.57 21.47 18.85
CA PHE A 155 2.00 21.43 19.08
C PHE A 155 2.32 20.24 19.98
N VAL A 156 3.09 19.30 19.46
CA VAL A 156 3.63 18.17 20.21
C VAL A 156 5.11 18.08 19.83
N HIS A 157 6.00 18.32 20.80
CA HIS A 157 7.46 18.19 20.61
C HIS A 157 7.95 18.98 19.38
N ASP A 158 7.67 20.30 19.35
CA ASP A 158 7.99 21.25 18.27
C ASP A 158 7.44 20.93 16.87
N ARG A 159 6.51 19.99 16.77
CA ARG A 159 5.85 19.62 15.51
C ARG A 159 4.37 19.93 15.58
N THR A 160 3.85 20.40 14.44
CA THR A 160 2.43 20.72 14.28
C THR A 160 1.70 19.54 13.66
N PHE A 161 0.71 19.00 14.38
CA PHE A 161 -0.08 17.88 13.93
C PHE A 161 -1.52 18.27 13.64
N GLU A 162 -2.08 17.67 12.60
CA GLU A 162 -3.51 17.68 12.32
C GLU A 162 -4.25 16.82 13.34
N LEU A 163 -5.27 17.38 13.95
CA LEU A 163 -6.02 16.74 15.03
C LEU A 163 -6.67 15.43 14.60
N GLN A 164 -7.23 15.42 13.40
CA GLN A 164 -7.91 14.27 12.81
C GLN A 164 -6.95 13.07 12.70
N ARG A 165 -5.71 13.33 12.31
CA ARG A 165 -4.66 12.31 12.20
C ARG A 165 -4.36 11.65 13.54
N LEU A 166 -4.26 12.44 14.61
CA LEU A 166 -3.98 11.93 15.96
C LEU A 166 -5.13 11.05 16.48
N VAL A 167 -6.38 11.49 16.27
CA VAL A 167 -7.58 10.73 16.67
C VAL A 167 -7.66 9.39 15.96
N LEU A 168 -7.45 9.38 14.65
CA LEU A 168 -7.53 8.14 13.87
C LEU A 168 -6.36 7.19 14.20
N PHE A 169 -5.16 7.74 14.41
CA PHE A 169 -4.02 6.94 14.88
C PHE A 169 -4.25 6.34 16.27
N ALA A 170 -4.88 7.11 17.17
CA ALA A 170 -5.32 6.62 18.47
C ALA A 170 -6.28 5.43 18.31
N MET A 171 -7.29 5.53 17.45
CA MET A 171 -8.24 4.43 17.18
C MET A 171 -7.56 3.20 16.56
N ALA A 172 -6.59 3.40 15.67
CA ALA A 172 -5.77 2.32 15.13
C ALA A 172 -5.05 1.57 16.26
N LYS A 173 -4.40 2.31 17.17
CA LYS A 173 -3.76 1.72 18.34
C LYS A 173 -4.74 0.95 19.21
N ASP A 174 -5.94 1.50 19.46
CA ASP A 174 -6.98 0.84 20.26
C ASP A 174 -7.44 -0.49 19.64
N LEU A 175 -7.58 -0.53 18.30
CA LEU A 175 -7.93 -1.76 17.60
C LEU A 175 -6.83 -2.82 17.73
N LEU A 176 -5.56 -2.41 17.59
CA LEU A 176 -4.42 -3.32 17.74
C LEU A 176 -4.27 -3.83 19.18
N SER A 177 -4.54 -3.00 20.19
CA SER A 177 -4.53 -3.39 21.60
C SER A 177 -5.84 -4.03 22.08
N LYS A 178 -6.87 -4.08 21.23
CA LYS A 178 -8.21 -4.60 21.57
C LYS A 178 -8.84 -3.88 22.77
N SER A 179 -8.68 -2.55 22.82
CA SER A 179 -9.16 -1.67 23.89
C SER A 179 -10.31 -0.76 23.44
N GLY A 180 -11.02 -0.18 24.40
CA GLY A 180 -12.10 0.78 24.12
C GLY A 180 -13.28 0.11 23.42
N PHE A 181 -13.68 0.65 22.26
CA PHE A 181 -14.80 0.09 21.47
C PHE A 181 -14.55 -1.36 21.00
N PHE A 182 -13.28 -1.78 20.96
CA PHE A 182 -12.87 -3.07 20.40
C PHE A 182 -12.83 -4.21 21.43
N GLU A 183 -13.20 -3.95 22.68
CA GLU A 183 -13.13 -4.96 23.75
C GLU A 183 -14.18 -6.07 23.64
N ALA A 184 -15.33 -5.76 23.05
CA ALA A 184 -16.40 -6.72 22.80
C ALA A 184 -16.39 -7.31 21.37
N GLY A 185 -15.46 -6.86 20.51
CA GLY A 185 -15.39 -7.25 19.10
C GLY A 185 -14.98 -6.09 18.20
N LEU A 186 -14.75 -6.36 16.91
CA LEU A 186 -14.27 -5.39 15.94
C LEU A 186 -15.40 -4.50 15.41
N VAL A 187 -15.33 -3.20 15.67
CA VAL A 187 -16.40 -2.22 15.36
C VAL A 187 -16.09 -1.42 14.09
N ARG A 188 -17.08 -1.23 13.21
CA ARG A 188 -16.98 -0.35 12.03
C ARG A 188 -17.15 1.11 12.43
N MET A 189 -16.40 1.99 11.78
CA MET A 189 -16.47 3.43 12.05
C MET A 189 -16.63 4.24 10.76
N LEU A 190 -17.43 5.31 10.82
CA LEU A 190 -17.64 6.28 9.75
C LEU A 190 -17.26 7.67 10.23
N TRP A 191 -16.37 8.35 9.51
CA TRP A 191 -15.86 9.66 9.91
C TRP A 191 -16.01 10.72 8.82
N TRP A 192 -16.70 11.81 9.14
CA TRP A 192 -16.68 13.02 8.35
C TRP A 192 -15.42 13.84 8.67
N LEU A 193 -14.57 14.06 7.68
CA LEU A 193 -13.30 14.77 7.81
C LEU A 193 -13.24 15.94 6.82
N PRO A 194 -12.43 16.99 7.07
CA PRO A 194 -12.09 17.95 6.03
C PRO A 194 -11.37 17.24 4.89
N ASP A 195 -11.63 17.62 3.65
CA ASP A 195 -10.93 17.03 2.49
C ASP A 195 -9.41 17.18 2.58
N LEU A 196 -8.94 18.26 3.20
CA LEU A 196 -7.50 18.50 3.42
C LEU A 196 -6.82 17.41 4.25
N ALA A 197 -7.56 16.60 5.02
CA ALA A 197 -6.99 15.51 5.81
C ALA A 197 -6.65 14.27 4.96
N LYS A 198 -7.20 14.13 3.74
CA LYS A 198 -7.02 12.92 2.91
C LYS A 198 -5.56 12.53 2.66
N PRO A 199 -4.63 13.45 2.32
CA PRO A 199 -3.22 13.11 2.10
C PRO A 199 -2.50 12.59 3.36
N SER A 200 -3.01 12.92 4.56
CA SER A 200 -2.50 12.39 5.83
C SER A 200 -2.95 10.95 6.09
N LEU A 201 -4.08 10.52 5.49
CA LEU A 201 -4.66 9.19 5.65
C LEU A 201 -4.10 8.20 4.63
N TRP A 202 -4.00 8.62 3.38
CA TRP A 202 -3.59 7.76 2.28
C TRP A 202 -2.29 8.22 1.65
N SER A 203 -1.46 7.24 1.29
CA SER A 203 -0.32 7.47 0.41
C SER A 203 -0.74 7.17 -1.02
N THR A 204 -0.56 8.14 -1.93
CA THR A 204 -0.73 7.95 -3.38
C THR A 204 0.54 7.47 -4.06
N ASN A 205 1.69 7.61 -3.40
CA ASN A 205 2.94 6.99 -3.81
C ASN A 205 3.74 6.50 -2.61
N VAL A 206 4.62 5.52 -2.84
CA VAL A 206 5.45 4.95 -1.77
C VAL A 206 6.54 5.91 -1.30
N PRO A 207 7.27 6.60 -2.20
CA PRO A 207 8.52 7.22 -1.80
C PRO A 207 8.39 8.38 -0.82
N ASN A 208 7.30 9.14 -0.88
CA ASN A 208 7.19 10.41 -0.17
C ASN A 208 6.16 10.39 0.97
N ASN A 209 5.01 9.72 0.79
CA ASN A 209 3.88 9.88 1.72
C ASN A 209 3.69 8.75 2.74
N ARG A 210 4.46 7.67 2.67
CA ARG A 210 4.37 6.61 3.68
C ARG A 210 4.95 7.07 5.03
N SER A 211 4.16 6.98 6.10
CA SER A 211 4.48 7.45 7.46
C SER A 211 3.99 6.44 8.52
N PRO A 212 4.53 6.46 9.76
CA PRO A 212 4.06 5.55 10.81
C PRO A 212 2.55 5.54 11.00
N TYR A 213 1.92 6.70 10.83
CA TYR A 213 0.49 6.91 11.05
C TYR A 213 -0.38 6.24 10.00
N ASN A 214 -0.12 6.46 8.71
CA ASN A 214 -0.92 5.82 7.66
C ASN A 214 -0.66 4.31 7.59
N VAL A 215 0.56 3.87 7.89
CA VAL A 215 0.86 2.44 7.99
C VAL A 215 0.12 1.79 9.15
N ALA A 216 0.11 2.41 10.34
CA ALA A 216 -0.67 1.89 11.47
C ALA A 216 -2.17 1.84 11.15
N LEU A 217 -2.69 2.85 10.43
CA LEU A 217 -4.07 2.85 9.95
C LEU A 217 -4.32 1.69 8.96
N ASP A 218 -3.43 1.48 8.00
CA ASP A 218 -3.51 0.39 7.00
C ASP A 218 -3.41 -1.00 7.64
N MET A 219 -2.64 -1.15 8.71
CA MET A 219 -2.60 -2.37 9.52
C MET A 219 -3.92 -2.61 10.25
N SER A 220 -4.55 -1.54 10.76
CA SER A 220 -5.70 -1.64 11.66
C SER A 220 -7.04 -1.70 10.92
N PHE A 221 -7.18 -0.95 9.83
CA PHE A 221 -8.43 -0.76 9.11
C PHE A 221 -8.23 -0.92 7.60
N THR A 222 -9.28 -1.38 6.92
CA THR A 222 -9.49 -1.10 5.51
C THR A 222 -10.22 0.22 5.41
N THR A 223 -9.56 1.23 4.88
CA THR A 223 -10.11 2.59 4.76
C THR A 223 -10.61 2.83 3.34
N SER A 224 -11.76 3.48 3.19
CA SER A 224 -12.31 3.84 1.88
C SER A 224 -13.02 5.19 1.94
N GLU A 225 -12.86 5.99 0.90
CA GLU A 225 -13.62 7.22 0.73
C GLU A 225 -15.00 6.88 0.17
N VAL A 226 -16.05 7.21 0.92
CA VAL A 226 -17.45 6.98 0.50
C VAL A 226 -17.95 8.12 -0.37
N ALA A 227 -17.68 9.35 0.06
CA ALA A 227 -18.05 10.57 -0.63
C ALA A 227 -17.06 11.67 -0.28
N GLY A 228 -16.83 12.61 -1.19
CA GLY A 228 -15.96 13.76 -0.96
C GLY A 228 -16.20 14.88 -1.95
N VAL A 229 -15.74 16.09 -1.63
CA VAL A 229 -15.88 17.25 -2.53
C VAL A 229 -14.70 17.29 -3.51
N LYS A 230 -13.48 17.38 -3.00
CA LYS A 230 -12.25 17.49 -3.78
C LYS A 230 -11.59 16.12 -4.01
N PRO A 231 -11.26 15.77 -5.26
CA PRO A 231 -10.57 14.51 -5.53
C PRO A 231 -9.16 14.55 -4.98
N MET A 232 -8.61 13.38 -4.61
CA MET A 232 -7.28 13.27 -4.00
C MET A 232 -6.20 13.98 -4.83
N HIS A 233 -6.20 13.80 -6.16
CA HIS A 233 -5.16 14.38 -7.02
C HIS A 233 -5.12 15.91 -6.92
N SER A 234 -6.28 16.58 -6.83
CA SER A 234 -6.37 18.04 -6.73
C SER A 234 -5.77 18.59 -5.43
N LEU A 235 -5.75 17.78 -4.37
CA LEU A 235 -5.16 18.15 -3.08
C LEU A 235 -3.62 18.03 -3.10
N LEU A 236 -3.07 17.31 -4.08
CA LEU A 236 -1.64 17.07 -4.23
C LEU A 236 -0.94 18.10 -5.14
N ASP A 237 -1.68 19.07 -5.72
CA ASP A 237 -1.11 20.07 -6.65
C ASP A 237 -0.33 21.20 -5.97
N THR A 238 -0.28 21.22 -4.64
CA THR A 238 0.55 22.17 -3.87
C THR A 238 2.05 21.89 -4.03
N HIS A 239 2.92 22.91 -3.92
CA HIS A 239 4.37 22.79 -4.13
C HIS A 239 5.02 21.63 -3.33
N PHE A 240 4.55 21.37 -2.12
CA PHE A 240 5.07 20.29 -1.26
C PHE A 240 4.62 18.88 -1.69
N HIS A 241 3.51 18.77 -2.42
CA HIS A 241 2.89 17.50 -2.81
C HIS A 241 3.10 17.13 -4.28
N LYS A 242 3.69 18.00 -5.11
CA LYS A 242 4.06 17.67 -6.49
C LYS A 242 4.97 16.44 -6.61
N GLN A 243 5.84 16.22 -5.63
CA GLN A 243 6.67 15.00 -5.56
C GLN A 243 5.87 13.75 -5.11
N ALA A 244 4.70 13.94 -4.52
CA ALA A 244 3.78 12.87 -4.10
C ALA A 244 2.83 12.41 -5.24
N LYS A 245 2.83 13.09 -6.40
CA LYS A 245 2.02 12.71 -7.56
C LYS A 245 2.60 11.43 -8.17
N ARG A 246 1.72 10.44 -8.37
CA ARG A 246 2.01 9.20 -9.11
C ARG A 246 1.93 9.47 -10.61
N LEU A 247 2.46 8.56 -11.43
CA LEU A 247 2.18 8.55 -12.87
C LEU A 247 0.66 8.52 -13.10
N GLU A 248 0.17 9.40 -13.96
CA GLU A 248 -1.25 9.57 -14.26
C GLU A 248 -1.88 8.30 -14.84
N GLU A 249 -1.08 7.50 -15.52
CA GLU A 249 -1.49 6.22 -16.06
C GLU A 249 -1.80 5.20 -14.98
N PHE A 250 -1.10 5.23 -13.84
CA PHE A 250 -1.46 4.38 -12.70
C PHE A 250 -2.83 4.77 -12.16
N GLU A 251 -3.14 6.06 -12.04
CA GLU A 251 -4.48 6.50 -11.60
C GLU A 251 -5.59 6.01 -12.56
N LEU A 252 -5.34 6.04 -13.87
CA LEU A 252 -6.27 5.49 -14.85
C LEU A 252 -6.47 3.97 -14.68
N LEU A 253 -5.39 3.22 -14.45
CA LEU A 253 -5.44 1.78 -14.24
C LEU A 253 -6.14 1.42 -12.92
N ILE A 254 -5.84 2.15 -11.85
CA ILE A 254 -6.52 2.04 -10.56
C ILE A 254 -8.01 2.25 -10.77
N SER A 255 -8.41 3.33 -11.45
CA SER A 255 -9.82 3.64 -11.68
C SER A 255 -10.55 2.54 -12.45
N LYS A 256 -9.91 1.95 -13.47
CA LYS A 256 -10.45 0.77 -14.19
C LYS A 256 -10.61 -0.44 -13.26
N GLN A 257 -9.60 -0.75 -12.44
CA GLN A 257 -9.64 -1.88 -11.49
C GLN A 257 -10.68 -1.66 -10.39
N VAL A 258 -10.81 -0.45 -9.87
CA VAL A 258 -11.81 -0.07 -8.86
C VAL A 258 -13.22 -0.19 -9.46
N THR A 259 -13.43 0.29 -10.69
CA THR A 259 -14.71 0.16 -11.39
C THR A 259 -15.10 -1.30 -11.61
N ALA A 260 -14.16 -2.14 -12.04
CA ALA A 260 -14.38 -3.58 -12.19
C ALA A 260 -14.77 -4.24 -10.84
N ARG A 261 -14.03 -3.94 -9.76
CA ARG A 261 -14.35 -4.44 -8.41
C ARG A 261 -15.74 -4.00 -7.93
N ALA A 262 -16.12 -2.75 -8.20
CA ALA A 262 -17.43 -2.24 -7.84
C ALA A 262 -18.56 -2.99 -8.57
N LEU A 263 -18.39 -3.22 -9.87
CA LEU A 263 -19.34 -4.00 -10.68
C LEU A 263 -19.43 -5.47 -10.22
N GLU A 264 -18.30 -6.11 -9.96
CA GLU A 264 -18.25 -7.49 -9.44
C GLU A 264 -18.92 -7.62 -8.06
N SER A 265 -18.79 -6.58 -7.24
CA SER A 265 -19.42 -6.50 -5.92
C SER A 265 -20.92 -6.16 -5.99
N GLY A 266 -21.47 -5.90 -7.19
CA GLY A 266 -22.86 -5.52 -7.40
C GLY A 266 -23.20 -4.12 -6.88
N LEU A 267 -22.20 -3.26 -6.68
CA LEU A 267 -22.40 -1.88 -6.25
C LEU A 267 -23.05 -1.08 -7.38
N LYS A 268 -24.05 -0.28 -7.02
CA LYS A 268 -24.75 0.63 -7.93
C LYS A 268 -24.59 2.05 -7.43
N VAL A 269 -24.22 2.95 -8.33
CA VAL A 269 -24.23 4.39 -8.05
C VAL A 269 -25.70 4.83 -7.98
N PRO A 270 -26.13 5.52 -6.90
CA PRO A 270 -27.49 6.05 -6.81
C PRO A 270 -27.79 7.01 -7.96
N GLU A 271 -29.00 6.95 -8.53
CA GLU A 271 -29.36 7.71 -9.75
C GLU A 271 -29.15 9.23 -9.64
N ALA A 272 -29.35 9.80 -8.44
CA ALA A 272 -29.19 11.24 -8.19
C ALA A 272 -27.75 11.66 -7.84
N ARG A 273 -26.78 10.73 -7.85
CA ARG A 273 -25.39 10.99 -7.46
C ARG A 273 -24.44 10.68 -8.61
N LYS A 274 -23.30 11.37 -8.61
CA LYS A 274 -22.20 11.14 -9.55
C LYS A 274 -21.03 10.54 -8.80
N LEU A 275 -20.21 9.77 -9.49
CA LEU A 275 -18.88 9.41 -9.00
C LEU A 275 -17.97 10.64 -9.11
N GLN A 276 -17.03 10.73 -8.18
CA GLN A 276 -15.98 11.72 -8.23
C GLN A 276 -15.03 11.39 -9.37
N GLU A 277 -14.72 12.39 -10.19
CA GLU A 277 -13.80 12.23 -11.31
C GLU A 277 -12.37 12.25 -10.77
N ASN A 278 -11.79 11.06 -10.61
CA ASN A 278 -10.40 10.89 -10.20
C ASN A 278 -9.42 10.84 -11.38
N GLN A 279 -9.90 10.97 -12.63
CA GLN A 279 -9.10 10.76 -13.83
C GLN A 279 -8.40 12.04 -14.28
N PRO A 280 -7.06 12.06 -14.37
CA PRO A 280 -6.37 13.07 -15.17
C PRO A 280 -6.71 12.91 -16.66
N GLU A 281 -6.64 13.99 -17.45
CA GLU A 281 -6.80 13.95 -18.90
C GLU A 281 -5.62 13.20 -19.56
N VAL A 282 -5.69 11.87 -19.61
CA VAL A 282 -4.64 11.03 -20.20
C VAL A 282 -4.76 11.00 -21.73
N HIS A 283 -3.62 11.16 -22.43
CA HIS A 283 -3.53 11.12 -23.88
C HIS A 283 -4.02 9.76 -24.45
N PRO A 284 -4.78 9.72 -25.56
CA PRO A 284 -5.39 8.49 -26.08
C PRO A 284 -4.41 7.34 -26.32
N SER A 285 -3.17 7.63 -26.71
CA SER A 285 -2.12 6.64 -26.96
C SER A 285 -1.67 5.84 -25.72
N GLN A 286 -1.92 6.36 -24.51
CA GLN A 286 -1.55 5.72 -23.25
C GLN A 286 -2.66 4.82 -22.68
N ARG A 287 -3.88 4.87 -23.24
CA ARG A 287 -5.07 4.18 -22.70
C ARG A 287 -5.09 2.67 -22.93
N ASN A 288 -4.29 2.17 -23.87
CA ASN A 288 -4.34 0.80 -24.42
C ASN A 288 -3.06 -0.01 -24.20
N LEU A 289 -2.14 0.41 -23.32
CA LEU A 289 -0.94 -0.37 -23.05
C LEU A 289 -1.26 -1.62 -22.23
N GLU A 290 -0.71 -2.75 -22.68
CA GLU A 290 -0.74 -4.01 -21.94
C GLU A 290 0.12 -3.88 -20.67
N ASN A 291 -0.46 -4.22 -19.53
CA ASN A 291 0.22 -4.16 -18.24
C ASN A 291 0.50 -5.58 -17.76
N ILE A 292 1.77 -5.89 -17.59
CA ILE A 292 2.24 -7.22 -17.20
C ILE A 292 2.73 -7.13 -15.75
N SER A 293 2.19 -7.97 -14.87
CA SER A 293 2.66 -8.01 -13.48
C SER A 293 4.02 -8.70 -13.41
N PRO A 294 5.05 -8.09 -12.81
CA PRO A 294 6.34 -8.75 -12.58
C PRO A 294 6.23 -9.87 -11.53
N PHE A 295 5.11 -10.01 -10.81
CA PHE A 295 4.94 -11.04 -9.78
C PHE A 295 4.34 -12.35 -10.30
N GLU A 296 3.87 -12.36 -11.55
CA GLU A 296 3.41 -13.57 -12.22
C GLU A 296 4.60 -14.44 -12.64
N ALA A 297 4.72 -15.62 -12.05
CA ALA A 297 5.84 -16.52 -12.33
C ALA A 297 5.88 -16.93 -13.82
N LEU A 298 7.04 -16.78 -14.45
CA LEU A 298 7.23 -17.14 -15.87
C LEU A 298 7.07 -18.64 -16.09
N THR A 299 7.56 -19.41 -15.12
CA THR A 299 7.66 -20.84 -15.21
C THR A 299 7.76 -21.45 -13.82
N ASN A 300 7.31 -22.69 -13.75
CA ASN A 300 7.46 -23.57 -12.62
C ASN A 300 8.63 -24.57 -12.86
N GLU A 301 9.30 -24.55 -14.01
CA GLU A 301 10.37 -25.50 -14.34
C GLU A 301 11.77 -24.91 -14.08
N PRO A 302 12.64 -25.57 -13.29
CA PRO A 302 13.98 -25.08 -13.01
C PRO A 302 14.86 -24.83 -14.25
N ILE A 303 14.74 -25.69 -15.27
CA ILE A 303 15.51 -25.59 -16.52
C ILE A 303 15.09 -24.34 -17.30
N THR A 304 13.80 -24.12 -17.42
CA THR A 304 13.23 -22.96 -18.11
C THR A 304 13.58 -21.67 -17.37
N LEU A 305 13.53 -21.68 -16.04
CA LEU A 305 13.97 -20.55 -15.21
C LEU A 305 15.45 -20.24 -15.42
N GLY A 306 16.30 -21.27 -15.54
CA GLY A 306 17.71 -21.13 -15.90
C GLY A 306 17.92 -20.35 -17.20
N LYS A 307 17.10 -20.61 -18.23
CA LYS A 307 17.16 -19.88 -19.52
C LYS A 307 16.73 -18.42 -19.38
N HIS A 308 15.71 -18.14 -18.56
CA HIS A 308 15.30 -16.75 -18.29
C HIS A 308 16.38 -15.97 -17.53
N ILE A 309 17.06 -16.59 -16.57
CA ILE A 309 18.22 -16.00 -15.89
C ILE A 309 19.32 -15.63 -16.91
N ASP A 310 19.60 -16.52 -17.87
CA ASP A 310 20.59 -16.25 -18.92
C ASP A 310 20.16 -15.11 -19.86
N ALA A 311 18.88 -15.05 -20.22
CA ALA A 311 18.33 -13.96 -21.03
C ALA A 311 18.45 -12.60 -20.31
N VAL A 312 18.10 -12.53 -19.03
CA VAL A 312 18.25 -11.32 -18.21
C VAL A 312 19.74 -10.94 -18.05
N SER A 313 20.62 -11.92 -17.87
CA SER A 313 22.07 -11.69 -17.83
C SER A 313 22.62 -11.09 -19.12
N ALA A 314 22.18 -11.61 -20.28
CA ALA A 314 22.55 -11.09 -21.59
C ALA A 314 22.05 -9.65 -21.77
N ARG A 315 20.78 -9.38 -21.41
CA ARG A 315 20.19 -8.05 -21.48
C ARG A 315 20.89 -7.05 -20.56
N LEU A 316 21.22 -7.45 -19.33
CA LEU A 316 22.00 -6.63 -18.39
C LEU A 316 23.36 -6.25 -18.98
N THR A 317 24.02 -7.20 -19.64
CA THR A 317 25.31 -6.98 -20.31
C THR A 317 25.15 -6.00 -21.48
N GLU A 318 24.11 -6.11 -22.28
CA GLU A 318 23.80 -5.17 -23.37
C GLU A 318 23.55 -3.74 -22.83
N VAL A 319 22.65 -3.60 -21.85
CA VAL A 319 22.27 -2.31 -21.27
C VAL A 319 23.45 -1.63 -20.57
N SER A 320 24.32 -2.40 -19.91
CA SER A 320 25.52 -1.87 -19.26
C SER A 320 26.48 -1.13 -20.21
N LYS A 321 26.47 -1.44 -21.52
CA LYS A 321 27.33 -0.78 -22.51
C LYS A 321 27.00 0.70 -22.69
N TRP A 322 25.75 1.11 -22.47
CA TRP A 322 25.27 2.46 -22.78
C TRP A 322 24.52 3.15 -21.62
N ALA A 323 23.96 2.38 -20.68
CA ALA A 323 23.26 2.91 -19.50
C ALA A 323 24.14 2.96 -18.24
N GLY A 324 25.24 2.20 -18.20
CA GLY A 324 26.03 1.98 -17.00
C GLY A 324 27.16 2.97 -16.73
N SER A 325 27.46 3.95 -17.58
CA SER A 325 28.52 4.93 -17.28
C SER A 325 28.17 6.33 -17.76
N TYR A 326 28.07 7.26 -16.81
CA TYR A 326 27.92 8.69 -17.08
C TYR A 326 29.07 9.26 -17.93
N ARG A 327 30.25 8.61 -17.95
CA ARG A 327 31.44 9.06 -18.70
C ARG A 327 31.52 8.51 -20.14
N VAL A 328 30.95 7.32 -20.40
CA VAL A 328 30.90 6.70 -21.76
C VAL A 328 29.73 7.29 -22.58
N ALA A 329 28.75 7.86 -21.89
CA ALA A 329 27.49 8.43 -22.35
C ALA A 329 27.51 9.61 -23.35
N LYS A 330 28.66 10.20 -23.67
CA LYS A 330 28.70 11.31 -24.66
C LYS A 330 28.45 10.83 -26.09
N VAL A 331 28.54 9.52 -26.35
CA VAL A 331 28.21 8.95 -27.66
C VAL A 331 26.72 8.62 -27.69
N ARG A 332 25.96 9.46 -28.40
CA ARG A 332 24.52 9.33 -28.64
C ARG A 332 24.31 8.25 -29.71
N ASP A 333 24.37 6.98 -29.34
CA ASP A 333 23.99 5.89 -30.24
C ASP A 333 22.46 5.71 -30.20
N GLU A 334 21.77 6.61 -30.91
CA GLU A 334 20.31 6.61 -31.02
C GLU A 334 19.76 5.27 -31.52
N HIS A 335 20.52 4.57 -32.37
CA HIS A 335 20.15 3.24 -32.85
C HIS A 335 20.14 2.22 -31.71
N LEU A 336 21.15 2.19 -30.84
CA LEU A 336 21.16 1.30 -29.66
C LEU A 336 20.03 1.60 -28.68
N ILE A 337 19.68 2.87 -28.52
CA ILE A 337 18.56 3.30 -27.66
C ILE A 337 17.23 2.82 -28.25
N GLN A 338 16.98 3.09 -29.53
CA GLN A 338 15.75 2.65 -30.21
C GLN A 338 15.63 1.12 -30.23
N GLN A 339 16.72 0.43 -30.52
CA GLN A 339 16.77 -1.03 -30.43
C GLN A 339 16.45 -1.50 -29.02
N SER A 340 17.06 -0.91 -27.99
CA SER A 340 16.80 -1.27 -26.59
C SER A 340 15.34 -1.03 -26.19
N MET A 341 14.73 0.05 -26.65
CA MET A 341 13.33 0.40 -26.36
C MET A 341 12.32 -0.52 -27.08
N SER A 342 12.73 -1.18 -28.16
CA SER A 342 11.89 -2.14 -28.89
C SER A 342 11.79 -3.51 -28.18
N VAL A 343 12.75 -3.86 -27.31
CA VAL A 343 12.86 -5.18 -26.64
C VAL A 343 12.48 -5.11 -25.15
N LEU A 344 11.70 -4.10 -24.74
CA LEU A 344 11.17 -4.03 -23.38
C LEU A 344 10.22 -5.21 -23.12
N GLU A 345 10.41 -5.88 -21.99
CA GLU A 345 9.56 -6.99 -21.55
C GLU A 345 8.35 -6.47 -20.78
N TYR A 346 8.48 -5.31 -20.15
CA TYR A 346 7.41 -4.61 -19.44
C TYR A 346 7.01 -3.35 -20.21
N PRO A 347 5.96 -3.41 -21.08
CA PRO A 347 5.56 -2.29 -21.92
C PRO A 347 5.18 -1.04 -21.12
N GLN A 348 4.69 -1.21 -19.90
CA GLN A 348 4.34 -0.12 -18.99
C GLN A 348 5.54 0.80 -18.66
N CYS A 349 6.78 0.35 -18.81
CA CYS A 349 7.95 1.20 -18.58
C CYS A 349 8.05 2.36 -19.58
N LYS A 350 7.40 2.26 -20.76
CA LYS A 350 7.35 3.36 -21.74
C LYS A 350 6.59 4.59 -21.22
N LEU A 351 5.76 4.42 -20.20
CA LEU A 351 4.94 5.48 -19.60
C LEU A 351 5.72 6.41 -18.68
N ILE A 352 6.98 6.13 -18.40
CA ILE A 352 7.83 6.98 -17.55
C ILE A 352 8.16 8.33 -18.26
N GLY A 353 8.10 8.35 -19.60
CA GLY A 353 8.45 9.46 -20.50
C GLY A 353 7.92 10.86 -20.14
N PRO A 354 6.63 11.04 -19.79
CA PRO A 354 6.04 12.37 -19.62
C PRO A 354 6.52 13.14 -18.38
N LEU A 355 7.02 12.46 -17.33
CA LEU A 355 7.32 13.07 -16.02
C LEU A 355 8.49 14.06 -16.00
N HIS A 356 9.36 14.03 -17.00
CA HIS A 356 10.56 14.88 -17.06
C HIS A 356 10.46 16.03 -18.08
N SER A 357 9.30 16.21 -18.73
CA SER A 357 9.13 17.23 -19.78
C SER A 357 8.92 18.65 -19.22
N ASN A 358 9.86 19.15 -18.41
CA ASN A 358 10.05 20.59 -18.36
C ASN A 358 10.73 21.00 -19.67
N GLN A 359 10.04 21.82 -20.47
CA GLN A 359 10.36 22.11 -21.88
C GLN A 359 11.74 22.74 -22.16
N SER A 360 12.61 22.93 -21.16
CA SER A 360 13.84 23.73 -21.28
C SER A 360 15.14 22.95 -21.52
N ALA A 361 15.16 21.61 -21.52
CA ALA A 361 16.39 20.81 -21.73
C ALA A 361 16.16 19.51 -22.53
N LYS A 362 15.69 19.62 -23.77
CA LYS A 362 15.16 18.48 -24.56
C LYS A 362 16.13 17.30 -24.78
N ASP A 363 17.43 17.54 -25.00
CA ASP A 363 18.34 16.47 -25.48
C ASP A 363 18.97 15.61 -24.36
N GLU A 364 19.41 16.20 -23.25
CA GLU A 364 19.96 15.43 -22.11
C GLU A 364 18.87 14.63 -21.38
N ASP A 365 17.64 15.16 -21.36
CA ASP A 365 16.51 14.50 -20.69
C ASP A 365 16.03 13.26 -21.44
N GLU A 366 16.14 13.18 -22.78
CA GLU A 366 15.77 11.99 -23.56
C GLU A 366 16.67 10.78 -23.31
N LEU A 367 18.00 10.99 -23.28
CA LEU A 367 18.96 9.92 -23.00
C LEU A 367 18.84 9.44 -21.56
N SER A 368 18.69 10.38 -20.61
CA SER A 368 18.42 10.06 -19.21
C SER A 368 17.12 9.26 -19.06
N MET A 369 16.08 9.63 -19.81
CA MET A 369 14.81 8.91 -19.83
C MET A 369 14.98 7.48 -20.33
N ALA A 370 15.62 7.28 -21.49
CA ALA A 370 15.84 5.95 -22.06
C ALA A 370 16.60 5.04 -21.09
N ARG A 371 17.62 5.58 -20.39
CA ARG A 371 18.33 4.86 -19.33
C ARG A 371 17.39 4.46 -18.20
N THR A 372 16.62 5.41 -17.68
CA THR A 372 15.67 5.13 -16.60
C THR A 372 14.68 4.04 -17.00
N ILE A 373 14.13 4.10 -18.22
CA ILE A 373 13.18 3.09 -18.72
C ILE A 373 13.82 1.71 -18.79
N ALA A 374 15.00 1.58 -19.39
CA ALA A 374 15.70 0.30 -19.51
C ALA A 374 16.11 -0.29 -18.15
N LEU A 375 16.50 0.57 -17.21
CA LEU A 375 16.88 0.16 -15.85
C LEU A 375 15.67 -0.27 -15.02
N VAL A 376 14.52 0.41 -15.16
CA VAL A 376 13.27 -0.02 -14.52
C VAL A 376 12.80 -1.36 -15.08
N ASP A 377 12.84 -1.55 -16.41
CA ASP A 377 12.52 -2.84 -17.05
C ASP A 377 13.41 -3.98 -16.52
N LEU A 378 14.73 -3.76 -16.42
CA LEU A 378 15.65 -4.74 -15.81
C LEU A 378 15.31 -5.02 -14.34
N GLY A 379 14.94 -4.00 -13.57
CA GLY A 379 14.51 -4.17 -12.18
C GLY A 379 13.28 -5.06 -12.05
N LEU A 380 12.28 -4.87 -12.92
CA LEU A 380 11.06 -5.69 -12.97
C LEU A 380 11.36 -7.13 -13.40
N ARG A 381 12.25 -7.33 -14.39
CA ARG A 381 12.72 -8.68 -14.77
C ARG A 381 13.38 -9.41 -13.61
N LEU A 382 14.21 -8.72 -12.82
CA LEU A 382 14.83 -9.32 -11.63
C LEU A 382 13.79 -9.74 -10.59
N ILE A 383 12.80 -8.90 -10.29
CA ILE A 383 11.69 -9.23 -9.38
C ILE A 383 10.93 -10.45 -9.86
N ASN A 384 10.73 -10.55 -11.17
CA ASN A 384 10.05 -11.67 -11.78
C ASN A 384 10.82 -12.99 -11.72
N LEU A 385 12.16 -12.94 -11.84
CA LEU A 385 13.03 -14.08 -11.53
C LEU A 385 12.94 -14.47 -10.06
N GLU A 386 12.91 -13.50 -9.13
CA GLU A 386 12.74 -13.74 -7.69
C GLU A 386 11.40 -14.44 -7.40
N ALA A 387 10.30 -13.97 -7.99
CA ALA A 387 8.97 -14.57 -7.86
C ALA A 387 8.92 -15.99 -8.46
N SER A 388 9.56 -16.19 -9.62
CA SER A 388 9.62 -17.49 -10.28
C SER A 388 10.42 -18.53 -9.48
N VAL A 389 11.54 -18.13 -8.85
CA VAL A 389 12.29 -19.00 -7.93
C VAL A 389 11.43 -19.44 -6.75
N LYS A 390 10.64 -18.54 -6.16
CA LYS A 390 9.73 -18.88 -5.07
C LYS A 390 8.60 -19.81 -5.49
N THR A 391 8.18 -19.74 -6.75
CA THR A 391 7.23 -20.72 -7.34
C THR A 391 7.85 -22.10 -7.53
N VAL A 392 9.12 -22.18 -7.91
CA VAL A 392 9.86 -23.47 -7.98
C VAL A 392 10.05 -24.06 -6.57
N GLU A 393 10.42 -23.23 -5.59
CA GLU A 393 10.59 -23.63 -4.17
C GLU A 393 9.29 -24.18 -3.55
N GLY A 394 8.13 -23.69 -3.99
CA GLY A 394 6.83 -24.12 -3.47
C GLY A 394 6.33 -25.47 -3.99
N GLN A 395 7.08 -26.16 -4.85
CA GLN A 395 6.67 -27.47 -5.39
C GLN A 395 6.96 -28.59 -4.39
N PRO A 396 6.24 -29.73 -4.45
CA PRO A 396 6.48 -30.85 -3.54
C PRO A 396 7.80 -31.59 -3.80
N ASP A 397 8.24 -31.68 -5.07
CA ASP A 397 9.38 -32.53 -5.49
C ASP A 397 10.60 -31.74 -6.01
N PHE A 398 10.84 -30.53 -5.49
CA PHE A 398 11.94 -29.70 -5.99
C PHE A 398 13.31 -30.12 -5.45
N ASP A 399 14.33 -30.03 -6.29
CA ASP A 399 15.73 -30.24 -5.89
C ASP A 399 16.30 -28.95 -5.25
N LYS A 400 16.55 -29.02 -3.94
CA LYS A 400 17.13 -27.92 -3.15
C LYS A 400 18.50 -27.48 -3.67
N ALA A 401 19.34 -28.39 -4.18
CA ALA A 401 20.67 -28.05 -4.68
C ALA A 401 20.59 -27.26 -6.00
N ILE A 402 19.63 -27.59 -6.87
CA ILE A 402 19.35 -26.81 -8.08
C ILE A 402 18.79 -25.44 -7.71
N LEU A 403 17.86 -25.38 -6.75
CA LEU A 403 17.28 -24.12 -6.28
C LEU A 403 18.34 -23.16 -5.74
N THR A 404 19.24 -23.62 -4.87
CA THR A 404 20.34 -22.80 -4.33
C THR A 404 21.20 -22.24 -5.46
N LYS A 405 21.56 -23.05 -6.47
CA LYS A 405 22.33 -22.58 -7.63
C LYS A 405 21.59 -21.49 -8.43
N LEU A 406 20.27 -21.61 -8.59
CA LEU A 406 19.46 -20.61 -9.27
C LEU A 406 19.36 -19.31 -8.45
N GLN A 407 19.16 -19.43 -7.14
CA GLN A 407 19.17 -18.29 -6.21
C GLN A 407 20.51 -17.54 -6.26
N ASP A 408 21.64 -18.26 -6.19
CA ASP A 408 22.97 -17.66 -6.27
C ASP A 408 23.21 -16.90 -7.58
N ARG A 409 22.73 -17.46 -8.70
CA ARG A 409 22.79 -16.77 -10.01
C ARG A 409 21.96 -15.48 -10.00
N ILE A 410 20.76 -15.49 -9.44
CA ILE A 410 19.92 -14.29 -9.32
C ILE A 410 20.57 -13.25 -8.41
N LEU A 411 21.12 -13.66 -7.26
CA LEU A 411 21.84 -12.77 -6.34
C LEU A 411 23.09 -12.16 -7.00
N SER A 412 23.79 -12.91 -7.86
CA SER A 412 24.90 -12.41 -8.67
C SER A 412 24.43 -11.36 -9.70
N LEU A 413 23.30 -11.60 -10.37
CA LEU A 413 22.69 -10.63 -11.29
C LEU A 413 22.25 -9.35 -10.55
N ASP A 414 21.62 -9.49 -9.38
CA ASP A 414 21.27 -8.36 -8.52
C ASP A 414 22.49 -7.51 -8.17
N LYS A 415 23.59 -8.15 -7.74
CA LYS A 415 24.84 -7.44 -7.41
C LYS A 415 25.38 -6.66 -8.62
N ARG A 416 25.33 -7.24 -9.82
CA ARG A 416 25.73 -6.57 -11.06
C ARG A 416 24.79 -5.39 -11.40
N PHE A 417 23.48 -5.57 -11.25
CA PHE A 417 22.49 -4.52 -11.46
C PHE A 417 22.69 -3.35 -10.50
N ARG A 418 22.91 -3.62 -9.20
CA ARG A 418 23.21 -2.57 -8.21
C ARG A 418 24.49 -1.80 -8.52
N ARG A 419 25.56 -2.47 -8.96
CA ARG A 419 26.78 -1.77 -9.42
C ARG A 419 26.48 -0.86 -10.60
N MET A 420 25.75 -1.36 -11.60
CA MET A 420 25.36 -0.56 -12.77
C MET A 420 24.51 0.66 -12.37
N MET A 421 23.61 0.51 -11.40
CA MET A 421 22.84 1.62 -10.85
C MET A 421 23.76 2.69 -10.23
N THR A 422 24.71 2.29 -9.38
CA THR A 422 25.71 3.20 -8.82
C THR A 422 26.49 3.94 -9.92
N ASP A 423 26.90 3.22 -10.96
CA ASP A 423 27.70 3.78 -12.06
C ASP A 423 26.87 4.71 -12.99
N ALA A 424 25.54 4.54 -13.04
CA ALA A 424 24.61 5.41 -13.78
C ALA A 424 24.45 6.81 -13.13
N GLY A 425 24.88 6.98 -11.88
CA GLY A 425 24.86 8.25 -11.16
C GLY A 425 23.61 8.44 -10.28
N GLU A 426 23.70 9.40 -9.35
CA GLU A 426 22.72 9.58 -8.28
C GLU A 426 21.32 9.94 -8.78
N ARG A 427 21.21 10.86 -9.76
CA ARG A 427 19.92 11.30 -10.33
C ARG A 427 19.14 10.11 -10.92
N ILE A 428 19.78 9.35 -11.82
CA ILE A 428 19.16 8.18 -12.46
C ILE A 428 18.83 7.12 -11.41
N THR A 429 19.73 6.85 -10.47
CA THR A 429 19.49 5.89 -9.39
C THR A 429 18.25 6.24 -8.57
N LYS A 430 18.09 7.52 -8.23
CA LYS A 430 16.94 8.02 -7.47
C LYS A 430 15.65 7.88 -8.27
N ASP A 431 15.66 8.24 -9.56
CA ASP A 431 14.49 8.16 -10.43
C ASP A 431 14.05 6.72 -10.66
N VAL A 432 14.98 5.83 -11.03
CA VAL A 432 14.73 4.40 -11.20
C VAL A 432 14.22 3.79 -9.89
N GLY A 433 14.83 4.11 -8.75
CA GLY A 433 14.38 3.62 -7.44
C GLY A 433 12.96 4.06 -7.10
N ARG A 434 12.62 5.33 -7.34
CA ARG A 434 11.27 5.87 -7.13
C ARG A 434 10.24 5.14 -7.99
N LEU A 435 10.51 5.01 -9.29
CA LEU A 435 9.60 4.42 -10.26
C LEU A 435 9.43 2.92 -10.06
N LEU A 436 10.53 2.20 -9.83
CA LEU A 436 10.51 0.76 -9.58
C LEU A 436 9.70 0.44 -8.32
N GLU A 437 9.83 1.21 -7.25
CA GLU A 437 9.04 1.04 -6.04
C GLU A 437 7.56 1.32 -6.24
N ASP A 438 7.19 2.37 -6.98
CA ASP A 438 5.79 2.65 -7.33
C ASP A 438 5.18 1.53 -8.19
N GLN A 439 5.96 0.94 -9.10
CA GLN A 439 5.55 -0.24 -9.88
C GLN A 439 5.38 -1.48 -8.98
N ILE A 440 6.34 -1.76 -8.10
CA ILE A 440 6.27 -2.87 -7.13
C ILE A 440 5.01 -2.74 -6.27
N ALA A 441 4.79 -1.55 -5.70
CA ALA A 441 3.64 -1.30 -4.85
C ALA A 441 2.31 -1.44 -5.59
N PHE A 442 2.27 -1.08 -6.88
CA PHE A 442 1.08 -1.24 -7.72
C PHE A 442 0.78 -2.70 -8.03
N TYR A 443 1.78 -3.40 -8.57
CA TYR A 443 1.58 -4.73 -9.18
C TYR A 443 1.72 -5.88 -8.20
N SER A 444 2.16 -5.62 -6.97
CA SER A 444 2.15 -6.60 -5.90
C SER A 444 0.78 -7.28 -5.81
N PRO A 445 0.70 -8.62 -5.62
CA PRO A 445 -0.57 -9.34 -5.58
C PRO A 445 -1.60 -8.77 -4.59
N SER A 446 -1.09 -8.21 -3.49
CA SER A 446 -1.81 -7.25 -2.67
C SER A 446 -1.16 -5.87 -2.84
N PRO A 447 -1.82 -4.90 -3.49
CA PRO A 447 -1.26 -3.56 -3.67
C PRO A 447 -0.84 -2.96 -2.33
N LEU A 448 0.35 -2.35 -2.25
CA LEU A 448 0.89 -1.89 -0.98
C LEU A 448 0.09 -0.73 -0.37
N LEU A 449 -0.49 0.13 -1.22
CA LEU A 449 -1.16 1.35 -0.81
C LEU A 449 -2.66 1.11 -0.66
N SER A 450 -3.26 1.50 0.47
CA SER A 450 -4.72 1.39 0.68
C SER A 450 -5.54 2.15 -0.35
N TRP A 451 -4.99 3.21 -0.95
CA TRP A 451 -5.61 3.93 -2.06
C TRP A 451 -5.85 3.02 -3.28
N ASP A 452 -4.94 2.08 -3.55
CA ASP A 452 -5.06 1.14 -4.67
C ASP A 452 -6.04 0.00 -4.33
N GLN A 453 -6.26 -0.27 -3.03
CA GLN A 453 -7.11 -1.35 -2.53
C GLN A 453 -8.61 -0.98 -2.46
N ARG A 454 -8.99 0.27 -2.77
CA ARG A 454 -10.38 0.74 -2.67
C ARG A 454 -11.37 -0.13 -3.46
N ALA A 455 -12.52 -0.43 -2.86
CA ALA A 455 -13.54 -1.27 -3.47
C ALA A 455 -14.40 -0.55 -4.53
N TYR A 456 -14.49 0.77 -4.45
CA TYR A 456 -15.29 1.62 -5.32
C TYR A 456 -14.72 3.05 -5.37
N GLU A 457 -15.11 3.82 -6.41
CA GLU A 457 -14.79 5.24 -6.49
C GLU A 457 -15.76 6.03 -5.59
N PRO A 458 -15.29 7.10 -4.91
CA PRO A 458 -16.13 7.90 -4.03
C PRO A 458 -17.23 8.64 -4.79
N LEU A 459 -18.33 8.93 -4.12
CA LEU A 459 -19.38 9.81 -4.64
C LEU A 459 -18.91 11.27 -4.61
N GLN A 460 -19.25 12.01 -5.67
CA GLN A 460 -19.08 13.45 -5.71
C GLN A 460 -20.09 14.11 -4.78
N ALA A 461 -19.59 14.79 -3.76
CA ALA A 461 -20.37 15.69 -2.91
C ALA A 461 -20.18 17.15 -3.35
N ASP A 462 -21.13 18.01 -3.01
CA ASP A 462 -21.01 19.45 -3.18
C ASP A 462 -20.81 20.13 -1.81
N PRO A 463 -20.02 21.22 -1.69
CA PRO A 463 -19.92 21.95 -0.43
C PRO A 463 -21.28 22.36 0.16
N SER A 464 -22.29 22.59 -0.70
CA SER A 464 -23.65 22.92 -0.29
C SER A 464 -24.45 21.76 0.30
N ASP A 465 -23.97 20.51 0.14
CA ASP A 465 -24.52 19.35 0.85
C ASP A 465 -24.26 19.43 2.37
N PHE A 466 -23.33 20.30 2.79
CA PHE A 466 -22.87 20.39 4.17
C PHE A 466 -23.23 21.72 4.82
N TYR A 467 -23.52 21.65 6.12
CA TYR A 467 -23.61 22.82 6.98
C TYR A 467 -22.42 22.83 7.94
N PRO A 468 -21.71 23.98 8.14
CA PRO A 468 -21.66 25.08 7.17
C PRO A 468 -21.16 24.53 5.83
N LYS A 469 -21.25 25.33 4.77
CA LYS A 469 -20.69 24.94 3.48
C LYS A 469 -19.18 24.78 3.59
N GLN A 470 -18.67 23.58 3.34
CA GLN A 470 -17.24 23.26 3.45
C GLN A 470 -16.92 21.98 2.68
N ASP A 471 -15.63 21.82 2.34
CA ASP A 471 -15.12 20.63 1.64
C ASP A 471 -14.86 19.50 2.65
N VAL A 472 -15.67 18.46 2.58
CA VAL A 472 -15.57 17.31 3.49
C VAL A 472 -15.71 15.99 2.76
N ALA A 473 -15.14 14.97 3.37
CA ALA A 473 -15.27 13.59 2.93
C ALA A 473 -15.75 12.69 4.06
N LEU A 474 -16.54 11.69 3.66
CA LEU A 474 -16.93 10.56 4.49
C LEU A 474 -15.94 9.43 4.29
N ILE A 475 -15.29 9.02 5.37
CA ILE A 475 -14.37 7.90 5.39
C ILE A 475 -15.03 6.72 6.08
N ASP A 476 -15.04 5.57 5.41
CA ASP A 476 -15.41 4.29 5.97
C ASP A 476 -14.16 3.57 6.46
N MET A 477 -14.18 3.15 7.73
CA MET A 477 -13.11 2.42 8.38
C MET A 477 -13.65 1.06 8.83
N MET A 478 -13.40 0.06 7.99
CA MET A 478 -13.72 -1.33 8.30
C MET A 478 -12.56 -1.95 9.08
N PRO A 479 -12.76 -2.48 10.30
CA PRO A 479 -11.68 -3.03 11.09
C PRO A 479 -11.09 -4.29 10.44
N ARG A 480 -9.75 -4.42 10.49
CA ARG A 480 -9.05 -5.63 10.08
C ARG A 480 -8.89 -6.57 11.28
N SER A 481 -9.01 -7.87 11.01
CA SER A 481 -8.75 -8.91 12.00
C SER A 481 -7.25 -9.18 12.09
N VAL A 482 -6.51 -8.28 12.74
CA VAL A 482 -5.06 -8.44 13.02
C VAL A 482 -4.85 -8.86 14.46
N ASP A 483 -4.11 -9.95 14.65
CA ASP A 483 -3.69 -10.45 15.96
C ASP A 483 -2.18 -10.29 16.10
N LEU A 484 -1.78 -9.40 17.01
CA LEU A 484 -0.38 -9.17 17.33
C LEU A 484 0.08 -9.91 18.58
N ALA A 485 -0.82 -10.59 19.30
CA ALA A 485 -0.45 -11.32 20.50
C ALA A 485 0.54 -12.44 20.16
N VAL A 486 1.45 -12.70 21.09
CA VAL A 486 2.41 -13.80 21.02
C VAL A 486 2.18 -14.68 22.24
N PRO A 487 1.74 -15.94 22.07
CA PRO A 487 1.46 -16.84 23.18
C PRO A 487 2.61 -16.87 24.19
N ASP A 488 2.27 -16.80 25.48
CA ASP A 488 3.18 -16.83 26.63
C ASP A 488 4.20 -15.67 26.73
N LEU A 489 4.31 -14.80 25.72
CA LEU A 489 5.33 -13.75 25.64
C LEU A 489 4.77 -12.33 25.71
N ALA A 490 3.64 -12.06 25.06
CA ALA A 490 3.05 -10.72 25.02
C ALA A 490 1.57 -10.74 24.64
N ASP A 491 0.78 -9.94 25.36
CA ASP A 491 -0.62 -9.71 24.99
C ASP A 491 -0.74 -8.68 23.85
N SER A 492 -1.97 -8.49 23.33
CA SER A 492 -2.21 -7.54 22.24
C SER A 492 -1.88 -6.09 22.62
N ALA A 493 -1.97 -5.73 23.91
CA ALA A 493 -1.72 -4.36 24.37
C ALA A 493 -0.22 -4.05 24.40
N GLU A 494 0.60 -4.97 24.91
CA GLU A 494 2.06 -4.89 24.83
C GLU A 494 2.54 -4.91 23.38
N SER A 495 1.96 -5.80 22.56
CA SER A 495 2.33 -5.93 21.16
C SER A 495 1.94 -4.71 20.33
N SER A 496 0.82 -4.07 20.63
CA SER A 496 0.42 -2.80 20.02
C SER A 496 1.39 -1.65 20.33
N LYS A 497 1.92 -1.59 21.56
CA LYS A 497 2.95 -0.60 21.94
C LYS A 497 4.26 -0.84 21.18
N ALA A 498 4.74 -2.08 21.16
CA ALA A 498 5.95 -2.45 20.43
C ALA A 498 5.79 -2.19 18.91
N CYS A 499 4.62 -2.49 18.34
CA CYS A 499 4.28 -2.18 16.96
C CYS A 499 4.41 -0.68 16.66
N ALA A 500 3.84 0.19 17.50
CA ALA A 500 3.95 1.64 17.32
C ALA A 500 5.41 2.14 17.38
N GLN A 501 6.22 1.59 18.29
CA GLN A 501 7.64 1.91 18.39
C GLN A 501 8.42 1.45 17.15
N LEU A 502 8.23 0.18 16.74
CA LEU A 502 8.85 -0.38 15.55
C LEU A 502 8.48 0.40 14.30
N LEU A 503 7.20 0.74 14.10
CA LEU A 503 6.77 1.55 12.95
C LEU A 503 7.44 2.92 12.91
N THR A 504 7.57 3.57 14.07
CA THR A 504 8.23 4.88 14.19
C THR A 504 9.70 4.78 13.79
N SER A 505 10.42 3.80 14.34
CA SER A 505 11.83 3.59 14.02
C SER A 505 12.07 3.13 12.59
N LEU A 506 11.23 2.23 12.05
CA LEU A 506 11.33 1.74 10.68
C LEU A 506 11.12 2.87 9.66
N LEU A 507 10.11 3.72 9.91
CA LEU A 507 9.69 4.74 8.94
C LEU A 507 10.32 6.12 9.18
N SER A 508 11.08 6.32 10.25
CA SER A 508 11.99 7.47 10.39
C SER A 508 13.11 7.43 9.35
N THR A 509 13.58 6.22 9.00
CA THR A 509 14.64 5.95 8.03
C THR A 509 14.13 5.23 6.79
N LYS A 510 12.89 5.54 6.39
CA LYS A 510 12.08 4.84 5.38
C LYS A 510 12.72 4.57 4.01
N LYS A 511 13.79 5.29 3.65
CA LYS A 511 14.53 5.15 2.38
C LYS A 511 15.60 4.04 2.42
N ARG A 512 16.03 3.61 3.60
CA ARG A 512 17.09 2.62 3.80
C ARG A 512 16.56 1.20 3.62
N SER A 513 17.48 0.25 3.40
CA SER A 513 17.14 -1.17 3.33
C SER A 513 16.69 -1.68 4.69
N LEU A 514 15.83 -2.68 4.71
CA LEU A 514 15.32 -3.26 5.94
C LEU A 514 16.45 -3.77 6.86
N PRO A 515 17.46 -4.50 6.38
CA PRO A 515 18.58 -4.91 7.22
C PRO A 515 19.30 -3.73 7.88
N GLU A 516 19.57 -2.65 7.13
CA GLU A 516 20.24 -1.46 7.67
C GLU A 516 19.42 -0.78 8.78
N VAL A 517 18.09 -0.78 8.66
CA VAL A 517 17.21 -0.18 9.67
C VAL A 517 17.10 -1.05 10.91
N LEU A 518 17.02 -2.37 10.75
CA LEU A 518 16.99 -3.29 11.87
C LEU A 518 18.30 -3.27 12.67
N GLU A 519 19.46 -3.26 12.00
CA GLU A 519 20.77 -3.16 12.69
C GLU A 519 20.94 -1.86 13.50
N ARG A 520 20.16 -0.82 13.21
CA ARG A 520 20.12 0.42 13.99
C ARG A 520 19.24 0.30 15.24
N LEU A 521 18.25 -0.58 15.22
CA LEU A 521 17.41 -0.85 16.38
C LEU A 521 18.18 -1.65 17.42
N ALA A 522 18.89 -2.68 16.98
CA ALA A 522 19.70 -3.53 17.83
C ALA A 522 20.72 -4.31 17.00
N VAL A 523 21.84 -4.63 17.64
CA VAL A 523 22.92 -5.40 17.02
C VAL A 523 22.40 -6.78 16.60
N ASN A 524 22.69 -7.18 15.36
CA ASN A 524 22.25 -8.43 14.72
C ASN A 524 20.73 -8.57 14.50
N ALA A 525 19.93 -7.54 14.77
CA ALA A 525 18.48 -7.63 14.59
C ALA A 525 18.09 -7.96 13.14
N GLY A 526 18.82 -7.42 12.16
CA GLY A 526 18.56 -7.72 10.75
C GLY A 526 18.83 -9.18 10.42
N LYS A 527 19.90 -9.75 10.98
CA LYS A 527 20.27 -11.14 10.77
C LYS A 527 19.30 -12.12 11.45
N ASP A 528 18.79 -11.77 12.62
CA ASP A 528 17.99 -12.68 13.44
C ASP A 528 16.49 -12.59 13.14
N LEU A 529 15.95 -11.38 12.92
CA LEU A 529 14.51 -11.17 12.74
C LEU A 529 14.04 -11.49 11.31
N ILE A 530 14.85 -11.21 10.28
CA ILE A 530 14.45 -11.43 8.89
C ILE A 530 14.12 -12.90 8.59
N PRO A 531 14.94 -13.89 9.02
CA PRO A 531 14.62 -15.30 8.83
C PRO A 531 13.33 -15.77 9.51
N MET A 532 12.92 -15.12 10.61
CA MET A 532 11.67 -15.44 11.33
C MET A 532 10.42 -15.01 10.56
N VAL A 533 10.55 -14.16 9.52
CA VAL A 533 9.42 -13.63 8.75
C VAL A 533 9.57 -13.99 7.27
N PRO A 534 9.07 -15.17 6.84
CA PRO A 534 9.25 -15.66 5.46
C PRO A 534 8.76 -14.69 4.38
N ALA A 535 7.72 -13.89 4.67
CA ALA A 535 7.19 -12.89 3.75
C ALA A 535 8.25 -11.87 3.29
N ILE A 536 9.25 -11.55 4.13
CA ILE A 536 10.32 -10.59 3.79
C ILE A 536 11.17 -11.09 2.62
N THR A 537 11.37 -12.40 2.49
CA THR A 537 12.22 -12.99 1.45
C THR A 537 11.43 -13.56 0.27
N ASP A 538 10.10 -13.47 0.29
CA ASP A 538 9.21 -13.96 -0.78
C ASP A 538 8.70 -12.79 -1.64
N ALA A 539 9.21 -12.68 -2.87
CA ALA A 539 8.80 -11.66 -3.82
C ALA A 539 7.30 -11.69 -4.13
N ARG A 540 6.66 -12.86 -4.08
CA ARG A 540 5.21 -12.99 -4.34
C ARG A 540 4.36 -12.37 -3.23
N ARG A 541 4.94 -12.11 -2.06
CA ARG A 541 4.31 -11.46 -0.90
C ARG A 541 4.80 -10.03 -0.70
N GLY A 542 5.46 -9.46 -1.71
CA GLY A 542 6.06 -8.12 -1.69
C GLY A 542 7.47 -8.05 -1.09
N GLY A 543 8.02 -9.19 -0.67
CA GLY A 543 9.39 -9.31 -0.14
C GLY A 543 10.42 -9.24 -1.25
N ARG A 544 11.69 -9.51 -0.93
CA ARG A 544 12.79 -9.59 -1.89
C ARG A 544 13.72 -10.73 -1.55
N LEU A 545 14.17 -11.48 -2.56
CA LEU A 545 15.12 -12.57 -2.35
C LEU A 545 16.40 -12.07 -1.66
N ASN A 546 16.86 -10.89 -2.05
CA ASN A 546 17.87 -10.13 -1.33
C ASN A 546 17.20 -9.04 -0.46
N PRO A 547 17.19 -9.18 0.88
CA PRO A 547 16.58 -8.20 1.78
C PRO A 547 17.18 -6.79 1.68
N GLN A 548 18.41 -6.64 1.16
CA GLN A 548 19.02 -5.32 0.93
C GLN A 548 18.26 -4.48 -0.11
N ASN A 549 17.44 -5.12 -0.95
CA ASN A 549 16.61 -4.44 -1.94
C ASN A 549 15.23 -4.07 -1.40
N LEU A 550 14.85 -4.54 -0.21
CA LEU A 550 13.58 -4.22 0.42
C LEU A 550 13.78 -3.00 1.33
N LYS A 551 13.18 -1.87 0.99
CA LYS A 551 13.23 -0.66 1.82
C LYS A 551 12.19 -0.71 2.92
N ALA A 552 12.44 -0.04 4.05
CA ALA A 552 11.49 0.01 5.17
C ALA A 552 10.10 0.55 4.76
N ARG A 553 10.03 1.51 3.83
CA ARG A 553 8.74 1.99 3.26
C ARG A 553 8.02 0.99 2.36
N MET A 554 8.61 -0.15 2.01
CA MET A 554 7.99 -1.18 1.16
C MET A 554 7.36 -2.32 1.97
N LEU A 555 7.52 -2.33 3.30
CA LEU A 555 7.02 -3.40 4.17
C LEU A 555 5.50 -3.54 4.09
N THR A 556 5.00 -4.74 3.76
CA THR A 556 3.55 -5.01 3.76
C THR A 556 3.03 -5.15 5.20
N THR A 557 1.70 -5.07 5.39
CA THR A 557 1.07 -5.32 6.70
C THR A 557 1.46 -6.69 7.26
N GLU A 558 1.55 -7.71 6.41
CA GLU A 558 1.95 -9.07 6.78
C GLU A 558 3.39 -9.14 7.28
N MET A 559 4.33 -8.44 6.62
CA MET A 559 5.71 -8.36 7.10
C MET A 559 5.80 -7.62 8.43
N LEU A 560 5.03 -6.55 8.61
CA LEU A 560 5.01 -5.77 9.83
C LEU A 560 4.46 -6.56 11.01
N GLU A 561 3.35 -7.29 10.81
CA GLU A 561 2.82 -8.24 11.79
C GLU A 561 3.86 -9.31 12.15
N GLY A 562 4.49 -9.92 11.14
CA GLY A 562 5.54 -10.91 11.36
C GLY A 562 6.72 -10.35 12.13
N LEU A 563 7.16 -9.12 11.83
CA LEU A 563 8.26 -8.46 12.53
C LEU A 563 7.91 -8.14 13.99
N VAL A 564 6.67 -7.75 14.29
CA VAL A 564 6.22 -7.55 15.68
C VAL A 564 6.29 -8.87 16.45
N LYS A 565 5.80 -9.97 15.87
CA LYS A 565 5.85 -11.29 16.51
C LYS A 565 7.28 -11.77 16.70
N ALA A 566 8.11 -11.69 15.67
CA ALA A 566 9.53 -12.00 15.71
C ALA A 566 10.28 -11.16 16.76
N TRP A 567 9.89 -9.89 16.94
CA TRP A 567 10.48 -9.01 17.96
C TRP A 567 10.28 -9.56 19.38
N PHE A 568 9.11 -10.13 19.69
CA PHE A 568 8.87 -10.75 20.99
C PHE A 568 9.54 -12.11 21.12
N GLU A 569 9.58 -12.91 20.05
CA GLU A 569 10.28 -14.20 20.07
C GLU A 569 11.81 -14.06 20.15
N TRP A 570 12.36 -12.89 19.80
CA TRP A 570 13.79 -12.64 19.80
C TRP A 570 14.34 -12.43 21.22
N PRO A 571 15.25 -13.31 21.72
CA PRO A 571 15.73 -13.26 23.09
C PRO A 571 16.63 -12.06 23.39
N PHE A 572 17.21 -11.43 22.37
CA PHE A 572 18.12 -10.29 22.51
C PHE A 572 17.43 -8.94 22.28
N ARG A 573 16.09 -8.91 22.30
CA ARG A 573 15.34 -7.68 22.08
C ARG A 573 15.70 -6.63 23.15
N PRO A 574 16.06 -5.40 22.75
CA PRO A 574 16.24 -4.29 23.69
C PRO A 574 14.97 -4.01 24.50
N GLN A 575 15.16 -3.47 25.69
CA GLN A 575 14.07 -2.94 26.50
C GLN A 575 13.53 -1.64 25.87
N SER A 576 12.28 -1.28 26.19
CA SER A 576 11.61 -0.14 25.57
C SER A 576 12.34 1.19 25.73
N TRP A 577 13.08 1.39 26.84
CA TRP A 577 13.86 2.61 27.07
C TRP A 577 15.14 2.66 26.22
N GLU A 578 15.76 1.50 25.92
CA GLU A 578 16.90 1.39 25.00
C GLU A 578 16.50 1.77 23.57
N LEU A 579 15.29 1.39 23.15
CA LEU A 579 14.73 1.79 21.87
C LEU A 579 14.50 3.31 21.78
N SER A 580 14.01 3.94 22.84
CA SER A 580 13.81 5.41 22.88
C SER A 580 15.14 6.17 22.87
N LEU A 581 16.21 5.61 23.45
CA LEU A 581 17.57 6.15 23.31
C LEU A 581 18.06 6.01 21.87
N ALA A 582 17.89 4.83 21.27
CA ALA A 582 18.33 4.55 19.89
C ALA A 582 17.58 5.35 18.82
N SER A 583 16.31 5.70 19.08
CA SER A 583 15.49 6.54 18.20
C SER A 583 15.80 8.04 18.33
N GLY A 584 16.65 8.45 19.28
CA GLY A 584 16.95 9.85 19.58
C GLY A 584 15.83 10.58 20.32
N GLU A 585 14.86 9.86 20.92
CA GLU A 585 13.78 10.47 21.72
C GLU A 585 14.26 10.87 23.13
N ALA A 586 15.36 10.28 23.62
CA ALA A 586 15.85 10.50 24.98
C ALA A 586 16.44 11.89 25.25
N GLU A 587 16.99 12.58 24.24
CA GLU A 587 17.49 13.97 24.41
C GLU A 587 16.37 14.95 24.76
N HIS A 588 15.10 14.62 24.46
CA HIS A 588 13.95 15.48 24.76
C HIS A 588 13.23 15.16 26.08
N VAL A 589 13.57 14.04 26.75
CA VAL A 589 12.95 13.65 28.03
C VAL A 589 13.61 14.37 29.21
N GLU A 590 14.89 14.76 29.10
CA GLU A 590 15.54 15.56 30.13
C GLU A 590 15.13 17.04 30.08
N GLU A 591 15.01 17.66 28.90
CA GLU A 591 14.52 19.05 28.76
C GLU A 591 13.08 19.23 29.28
N ALA A 592 12.20 18.24 29.09
CA ALA A 592 10.83 18.30 29.60
C ALA A 592 10.78 18.24 31.14
N ARG A 593 11.69 17.49 31.77
CA ARG A 593 11.81 17.42 33.24
C ARG A 593 12.42 18.66 33.85
N GLU A 594 13.32 19.35 33.14
CA GLU A 594 13.84 20.64 33.59
C GLU A 594 12.79 21.75 33.47
N SER A 595 11.92 21.71 32.44
CA SER A 595 10.84 22.70 32.27
C SER A 595 9.65 22.55 33.23
N GLU A 596 9.45 21.36 33.84
CA GLU A 596 8.42 21.12 34.86
C GLU A 596 8.91 21.43 36.30
N GLY A 597 10.20 21.79 36.47
CA GLY A 597 10.82 22.10 37.76
C GLY A 597 10.80 23.58 38.19
N GLU A 598 10.47 24.51 37.30
CA GLU A 598 10.40 25.95 37.60
C GLU A 598 8.93 26.44 37.60
N ILE A 599 8.17 26.05 38.62
CA ILE A 599 7.01 26.83 39.07
C ILE A 599 7.42 27.47 40.39
N GLU A 600 7.96 28.69 40.30
CA GLU A 600 8.17 29.55 41.46
C GLU A 600 6.83 29.85 42.12
N ASP A 601 6.78 29.60 43.43
CA ASP A 601 5.65 29.68 44.33
C ASP A 601 5.29 31.16 44.64
N PRO A 602 4.17 31.72 44.13
CA PRO A 602 3.86 33.13 44.33
C PRO A 602 2.99 33.28 45.58
N THR A 603 3.52 32.93 46.76
CA THR A 603 2.87 33.24 48.04
C THR A 603 3.89 33.45 49.15
N SER A 604 4.66 34.53 49.06
CA SER A 604 5.42 35.09 50.19
C SER A 604 5.90 36.51 49.88
N GLN A 605 5.01 37.49 49.97
CA GLN A 605 5.32 38.88 50.38
C GLN A 605 4.09 39.76 50.16
N GLU A 606 3.38 40.07 51.25
CA GLU A 606 2.96 41.45 51.54
C GLU A 606 2.66 41.53 53.04
N SER A 607 3.51 42.32 53.70
CA SER A 607 3.35 42.92 55.02
C SER A 607 3.10 44.40 54.82
#